data_AF-A0A6B1HSP9-F1
#
_entry.id   AF-A0A6B1HSP9-F1
#
_cell.length_a   1.000
_cell.length_b   1.000
_cell.length_c   1.000
_cell.angle_alpha   90.00
_cell.angle_beta   90.00
_cell.angle_gamma   90.00
#
_symmetry.space_group_name_H-M   'P 1'
#
loop_
_entity.id
_entity.type
_entity.pdbx_description
1 polymer ?
#
loop_
_entity_poly.entity_id
_entity_poly.type
_entity_poly.pdbx_seq_one_letter_code
_entity_poly.pdbx_strand_id
1 'polypeptide(L)'
;MIAAASLLVLLLVLAGCGEDASVGSTPNGDCEDNILPGDRIVRSRADADALEKEGKCNYTIAGDLEITRLDLALFEGLNQLSAIDGNLTIHDNEELKNFEGLNDLASVGGDVTIRDNDELVDIEGLSFLSAIGGHFSVSHNDKLTTIDGLIKLNAVGGNARIDNNNQLANIDGLFGLTTVGGNFTIAFNPSLELIEDLSNLSSVGGDFVIEDNLALTALEDVSSLKEVGGSLRIGRNAALDMVEDVSSLTDIGQDLSIYSNPRLTSIIGLANLSRVGGNLNIYNNEKLTTLA
;
A
#
# COMPACT_ATOMS: atom_id res chain seq x y z
N MET A 1 -44.56 -7.32 -61.48
CA MET A 1 -43.95 -8.60 -61.02
C MET A 1 -42.95 -8.24 -59.94
N ILE A 2 -43.11 -8.88 -58.80
CA ILE A 2 -42.72 -8.43 -57.46
C ILE A 2 -41.20 -8.35 -57.27
N ALA A 3 -40.75 -7.21 -56.72
CA ALA A 3 -39.50 -7.08 -55.98
C ALA A 3 -39.75 -7.49 -54.53
N ALA A 4 -38.90 -8.34 -53.97
CA ALA A 4 -38.85 -8.70 -52.54
C ALA A 4 -37.37 -8.67 -52.15
N ALA A 5 -36.90 -7.60 -51.51
CA ALA A 5 -36.96 -7.34 -50.07
C ALA A 5 -35.99 -8.23 -49.30
N SER A 6 -34.89 -7.61 -48.89
CA SER A 6 -33.88 -8.07 -47.96
C SER A 6 -34.50 -8.62 -46.67
N LEU A 7 -34.12 -9.83 -46.28
CA LEU A 7 -34.29 -10.33 -44.92
C LEU A 7 -33.14 -11.28 -44.59
N LEU A 8 -31.97 -10.71 -44.27
CA LEU A 8 -30.89 -11.46 -43.63
C LEU A 8 -31.19 -11.44 -42.12
N VAL A 9 -31.66 -12.57 -41.61
CA VAL A 9 -32.00 -12.75 -40.20
C VAL A 9 -30.72 -12.81 -39.38
N LEU A 10 -30.70 -11.97 -38.35
CA LEU A 10 -29.77 -11.92 -37.23
C LEU A 10 -29.75 -13.29 -36.51
N LEU A 11 -28.58 -13.92 -36.39
CA LEU A 11 -28.32 -15.01 -35.45
C LEU A 11 -27.14 -14.58 -34.57
N LEU A 12 -27.47 -14.18 -33.34
CA LEU A 12 -26.57 -13.75 -32.29
C LEU A 12 -26.58 -14.85 -31.21
N VAL A 13 -25.37 -15.20 -30.75
CA VAL A 13 -24.98 -15.88 -29.49
C VAL A 13 -25.26 -17.39 -29.36
N LEU A 14 -24.19 -18.19 -29.26
CA LEU A 14 -23.79 -18.88 -28.01
C LEU A 14 -22.49 -19.69 -28.16
N ALA A 15 -21.60 -19.47 -27.19
CA ALA A 15 -20.53 -20.34 -26.67
C ALA A 15 -19.42 -20.77 -27.65
N GLY A 16 -18.14 -20.46 -27.41
CA GLY A 16 -17.45 -20.62 -26.13
C GLY A 16 -16.88 -22.03 -26.08
N CYS A 17 -15.56 -22.15 -26.26
CA CYS A 17 -14.66 -23.23 -25.84
C CYS A 17 -13.28 -23.00 -26.47
N GLY A 18 -12.55 -21.99 -25.97
CA GLY A 18 -11.12 -22.18 -25.76
C GLY A 18 -11.02 -22.85 -24.39
N GLU A 19 -10.36 -24.00 -24.32
CA GLU A 19 -10.32 -24.87 -23.15
C GLU A 19 -9.72 -24.16 -21.94
N ASP A 20 -10.57 -23.61 -21.08
CA ASP A 20 -10.29 -23.53 -19.64
C ASP A 20 -10.26 -24.97 -19.13
N ALA A 21 -9.10 -25.61 -19.28
CA ALA A 21 -8.78 -26.78 -18.48
C ALA A 21 -8.81 -26.30 -17.03
N SER A 22 -9.87 -26.66 -16.31
CA SER A 22 -10.06 -26.30 -14.91
C SER A 22 -8.79 -26.65 -14.13
N VAL A 23 -8.07 -25.60 -13.75
CA VAL A 23 -6.87 -25.72 -12.94
C VAL A 23 -7.35 -26.28 -11.59
N GLY A 24 -7.04 -27.54 -11.33
CA GLY A 24 -7.14 -28.17 -10.00
C GLY A 24 -8.52 -28.47 -9.41
N SER A 25 -9.64 -28.33 -10.14
CA SER A 25 -10.96 -28.63 -9.58
C SER A 25 -11.19 -30.13 -9.34
N THR A 26 -11.62 -30.53 -8.14
CA THR A 26 -12.16 -31.87 -7.89
C THR A 26 -13.42 -32.13 -8.76
N PRO A 27 -13.92 -33.38 -8.89
CA PRO A 27 -15.16 -33.67 -9.61
C PRO A 27 -16.40 -32.89 -9.11
N ASN A 28 -16.31 -32.27 -7.94
CA ASN A 28 -17.34 -31.42 -7.33
C ASN A 28 -17.13 -29.91 -7.55
N GLY A 29 -16.04 -29.49 -8.20
CA GLY A 29 -15.74 -28.07 -8.45
C GLY A 29 -15.01 -27.36 -7.30
N ASP A 30 -14.72 -28.04 -6.20
CA ASP A 30 -13.98 -27.45 -5.08
C ASP A 30 -12.49 -27.40 -5.39
N CYS A 31 -11.93 -26.21 -5.18
CA CYS A 31 -10.49 -25.91 -5.18
C CYS A 31 -9.89 -26.41 -3.86
N GLU A 32 -8.88 -27.26 -3.91
CA GLU A 32 -8.14 -27.66 -2.71
C GLU A 32 -6.94 -26.72 -2.52
N ASP A 33 -6.89 -26.06 -1.36
CA ASP A 33 -5.76 -25.22 -0.97
C ASP A 33 -4.46 -26.02 -1.09
N ASN A 34 -3.47 -25.42 -1.75
CA ASN A 34 -2.18 -26.04 -1.98
C ASN A 34 -1.06 -25.20 -1.36
N ILE A 35 -0.18 -25.83 -0.58
CA ILE A 35 0.94 -25.15 0.06
C ILE A 35 2.22 -25.55 -0.67
N LEU A 36 2.82 -24.60 -1.37
CA LEU A 36 4.07 -24.76 -2.08
C LEU A 36 5.23 -24.58 -1.11
N PRO A 37 6.06 -25.62 -0.86
CA PRO A 37 7.14 -25.51 0.11
C PRO A 37 8.32 -24.71 -0.44
N GLY A 38 8.99 -23.96 0.43
CA GLY A 38 10.22 -23.23 0.14
C GLY A 38 10.00 -21.95 -0.65
N ASP A 39 11.10 -21.25 -0.90
CA ASP A 39 11.08 -19.93 -1.52
C ASP A 39 10.80 -20.03 -3.04
N ARG A 40 10.27 -18.96 -3.61
CA ARG A 40 9.96 -18.81 -5.03
C ARG A 40 10.57 -17.52 -5.54
N ILE A 41 11.03 -17.57 -6.79
CA ILE A 41 11.54 -16.39 -7.47
C ILE A 41 10.96 -16.31 -8.87
N VAL A 42 10.38 -15.17 -9.21
CA VAL A 42 9.80 -14.88 -10.53
C VAL A 42 10.66 -13.85 -11.23
N ARG A 43 11.27 -14.23 -12.35
CA ARG A 43 12.10 -13.34 -13.19
C ARG A 43 11.65 -13.30 -14.65
N SER A 44 10.57 -14.02 -14.97
CA SER A 44 10.05 -14.15 -16.32
C SER A 44 8.59 -14.61 -16.29
N ARG A 45 7.88 -14.47 -17.42
CA ARG A 45 6.54 -15.04 -17.61
C ARG A 45 6.50 -16.54 -17.32
N ALA A 46 7.54 -17.26 -17.75
CA ALA A 46 7.61 -18.71 -17.59
C ALA A 46 7.73 -19.12 -16.12
N ASP A 47 8.38 -18.33 -15.28
CA ASP A 47 8.46 -18.59 -13.84
C ASP A 47 7.09 -18.41 -13.18
N ALA A 48 6.36 -17.35 -13.54
CA ALA A 48 5.00 -17.10 -13.06
C ALA A 48 4.04 -18.23 -13.49
N ASP A 49 4.03 -18.58 -14.79
CA ASP A 49 3.21 -19.69 -15.30
C ASP A 49 3.54 -21.03 -14.65
N ALA A 50 4.83 -21.30 -14.39
CA ALA A 50 5.25 -22.51 -13.71
C ALA A 50 4.76 -22.54 -12.26
N LEU A 51 4.84 -21.41 -11.56
CA LEU A 51 4.36 -21.24 -10.20
C LEU A 51 2.83 -21.43 -10.11
N GLU A 52 2.07 -20.79 -10.99
CA GLU A 52 0.62 -20.95 -11.08
C GLU A 52 0.22 -22.40 -11.36
N LYS A 53 0.93 -23.07 -12.27
CA LYS A 53 0.67 -24.46 -12.60
C LYS A 53 1.01 -25.41 -11.46
N GLU A 54 2.06 -25.13 -10.69
CA GLU A 54 2.44 -25.89 -9.50
C GLU A 54 1.43 -25.68 -8.37
N GLY A 55 1.06 -24.42 -8.12
CA GLY A 55 0.11 -23.97 -7.12
C GLY A 55 -1.31 -24.46 -7.39
N LYS A 56 -1.68 -24.52 -8.67
CA LYS A 56 -3.02 -24.79 -9.17
C LYS A 56 -3.96 -23.66 -8.82
N CYS A 57 -4.70 -23.77 -7.73
CA CYS A 57 -5.77 -22.86 -7.39
C CYS A 57 -5.77 -22.62 -5.89
N ASN A 58 -6.06 -21.38 -5.49
CA ASN A 58 -5.98 -20.87 -4.12
C ASN A 58 -4.75 -21.38 -3.33
N TYR A 59 -3.55 -21.10 -3.82
CA TYR A 59 -2.32 -21.65 -3.25
C TYR A 59 -1.56 -20.65 -2.39
N THR A 60 -0.79 -21.19 -1.45
CA THR A 60 0.08 -20.48 -0.53
C THR A 60 1.53 -20.83 -0.80
N ILE A 61 2.42 -19.84 -0.75
CA ILE A 61 3.87 -20.08 -0.74
C ILE A 61 4.33 -20.10 0.72
N ALA A 62 4.86 -21.23 1.18
CA ALA A 62 5.31 -21.38 2.57
C ALA A 62 6.61 -20.63 2.89
N GLY A 63 7.39 -20.29 1.86
CA GLY A 63 8.62 -19.50 1.98
C GLY A 63 8.45 -18.08 1.48
N ASP A 64 9.56 -17.48 1.06
CA ASP A 64 9.59 -16.13 0.51
C ASP A 64 9.21 -16.13 -0.99
N LEU A 65 8.62 -15.04 -1.48
CA LEU A 65 8.44 -14.75 -2.90
C LEU A 65 9.25 -13.51 -3.28
N GLU A 66 10.23 -13.69 -4.17
CA GLU A 66 10.98 -12.61 -4.80
C GLU A 66 10.50 -12.43 -6.24
N ILE A 67 10.12 -11.21 -6.63
CA ILE A 67 9.81 -10.83 -8.01
C ILE A 67 10.85 -9.79 -8.41
N THR A 68 11.73 -10.14 -9.35
CA THR A 68 12.82 -9.25 -9.74
C THR A 68 13.26 -9.42 -11.17
N ARG A 69 13.75 -8.34 -11.78
CA ARG A 69 14.27 -8.33 -13.15
C ARG A 69 13.27 -8.90 -14.15
N LEU A 70 11.98 -8.63 -13.91
CA LEU A 70 10.89 -9.04 -14.78
C LEU A 70 10.90 -8.17 -16.04
N ASP A 71 10.90 -8.83 -17.20
CA ASP A 71 10.83 -8.23 -18.53
C ASP A 71 9.38 -8.10 -19.03
N LEU A 72 8.46 -7.83 -18.10
CA LEU A 72 7.02 -7.71 -18.38
C LEU A 72 6.46 -6.46 -17.73
N ALA A 73 5.49 -5.85 -18.42
CA ALA A 73 4.78 -4.69 -17.91
C ALA A 73 3.72 -4.98 -16.84
N LEU A 74 3.21 -6.22 -16.79
CA LEU A 74 2.10 -6.65 -15.93
C LEU A 74 2.38 -8.06 -15.41
N PHE A 75 1.79 -8.45 -14.26
CA PHE A 75 1.73 -9.86 -13.92
C PHE A 75 0.65 -10.52 -14.74
N GLU A 76 1.00 -11.68 -15.24
CA GLU A 76 0.00 -12.66 -15.61
C GLU A 76 0.42 -13.96 -14.91
N GLY A 77 -0.55 -14.77 -14.50
CA GLY A 77 -0.29 -16.09 -13.92
C GLY A 77 0.21 -16.08 -12.47
N LEU A 78 -0.32 -15.22 -11.61
CA LEU A 78 -0.25 -15.36 -10.14
C LEU A 78 -1.63 -15.12 -9.49
N ASN A 79 -2.68 -15.19 -10.29
CA ASN A 79 -4.02 -14.77 -9.92
C ASN A 79 -4.76 -15.80 -9.05
N GLN A 80 -4.07 -16.86 -8.62
CA GLN A 80 -4.56 -17.81 -7.63
C GLN A 80 -3.64 -17.89 -6.39
N LEU A 81 -2.59 -17.06 -6.32
CA LEU A 81 -1.75 -16.93 -5.15
C LEU A 81 -2.52 -16.17 -4.05
N SER A 82 -2.91 -16.88 -2.99
CA SER A 82 -3.75 -16.33 -1.94
C SER A 82 -2.99 -15.89 -0.70
N ALA A 83 -1.84 -16.49 -0.43
CA ALA A 83 -1.01 -16.12 0.71
C ALA A 83 0.47 -16.42 0.49
N ILE A 84 1.31 -15.68 1.18
CA ILE A 84 2.75 -15.94 1.31
C ILE A 84 3.05 -16.00 2.81
N ASP A 85 3.53 -17.13 3.32
CA ASP A 85 3.85 -17.27 4.75
C ASP A 85 5.15 -16.52 5.10
N GLY A 86 6.07 -16.41 4.15
CA GLY A 86 7.31 -15.64 4.25
C GLY A 86 7.18 -14.19 3.77
N ASN A 87 8.26 -13.66 3.21
CA ASN A 87 8.37 -12.30 2.71
C ASN A 87 7.92 -12.20 1.25
N LEU A 88 7.33 -11.06 0.88
CA LEU A 88 7.13 -10.64 -0.51
C LEU A 88 8.11 -9.51 -0.84
N THR A 89 9.03 -9.73 -1.78
CA THR A 89 9.95 -8.69 -2.26
C THR A 89 9.77 -8.47 -3.76
N ILE A 90 9.36 -7.27 -4.17
CA ILE A 90 9.18 -6.86 -5.57
C ILE A 90 10.18 -5.75 -5.88
N HIS A 91 11.23 -6.05 -6.65
CA HIS A 91 12.29 -5.09 -6.89
C HIS A 91 13.06 -5.24 -8.19
N ASP A 92 13.69 -4.15 -8.65
CA ASP A 92 14.52 -4.11 -9.86
C ASP A 92 13.74 -4.60 -11.10
N ASN A 93 12.46 -4.21 -11.24
CA ASN A 93 11.64 -4.52 -12.42
C ASN A 93 11.48 -3.27 -13.29
N GLU A 94 12.26 -3.21 -14.39
CA GLU A 94 12.36 -2.03 -15.25
C GLU A 94 11.12 -1.78 -16.11
N GLU A 95 10.26 -2.79 -16.32
CA GLU A 95 9.06 -2.64 -17.17
C GLU A 95 7.74 -2.66 -16.40
N LEU A 96 7.75 -3.15 -15.15
CA LEU A 96 6.55 -3.44 -14.37
C LEU A 96 5.80 -2.16 -14.00
N LYS A 97 4.52 -2.09 -14.36
CA LYS A 97 3.69 -0.87 -14.17
C LYS A 97 2.73 -0.93 -13.01
N ASN A 98 2.25 -2.11 -12.66
CA ASN A 98 1.37 -2.36 -11.53
C ASN A 98 1.45 -3.83 -11.11
N PHE A 99 0.62 -4.23 -10.17
CA PHE A 99 0.58 -5.59 -9.62
C PHE A 99 -0.65 -6.40 -10.06
N GLU A 100 -1.32 -6.00 -11.15
CA GLU A 100 -2.42 -6.77 -11.73
C GLU A 100 -1.96 -8.21 -11.94
N GLY A 101 -2.69 -9.17 -11.38
CA GLY A 101 -2.31 -10.58 -11.33
C GLY A 101 -2.02 -11.08 -9.92
N LEU A 102 -1.78 -10.21 -8.93
CA LEU A 102 -1.74 -10.57 -7.50
C LEU A 102 -3.08 -10.37 -6.78
N ASN A 103 -4.18 -10.25 -7.54
CA ASN A 103 -5.50 -9.83 -7.05
C ASN A 103 -6.07 -10.67 -5.89
N ASP A 104 -5.68 -11.94 -5.79
CA ASP A 104 -6.19 -12.86 -4.77
C ASP A 104 -5.29 -12.92 -3.52
N LEU A 105 -4.14 -12.23 -3.52
CA LEU A 105 -3.20 -12.21 -2.40
C LEU A 105 -3.82 -11.51 -1.20
N ALA A 106 -4.23 -12.30 -0.21
CA ALA A 106 -4.96 -11.84 0.97
C ALA A 106 -4.05 -11.53 2.18
N SER A 107 -2.89 -12.17 2.27
CA SER A 107 -1.97 -12.03 3.40
C SER A 107 -0.51 -12.33 3.06
N VAL A 108 0.39 -11.59 3.70
CA VAL A 108 1.83 -11.89 3.75
C VAL A 108 2.25 -12.04 5.21
N GLY A 109 2.81 -13.19 5.58
CA GLY A 109 3.20 -13.50 6.96
C GLY A 109 4.47 -12.77 7.41
N GLY A 110 5.39 -12.52 6.48
CA GLY A 110 6.61 -11.75 6.68
C GLY A 110 6.51 -10.30 6.22
N ASP A 111 7.61 -9.79 5.69
CA ASP A 111 7.76 -8.43 5.19
C ASP A 111 7.23 -8.30 3.75
N VAL A 112 6.66 -7.14 3.43
CA VAL A 112 6.36 -6.71 2.06
C VAL A 112 7.29 -5.54 1.71
N THR A 113 8.16 -5.76 0.73
CA THR A 113 9.11 -4.74 0.23
C THR A 113 8.91 -4.52 -1.26
N ILE A 114 8.56 -3.29 -1.64
CA ILE A 114 8.40 -2.84 -3.02
C ILE A 114 9.41 -1.72 -3.27
N ARG A 115 10.45 -1.98 -4.07
CA ARG A 115 11.49 -0.98 -4.31
C ARG A 115 12.14 -1.03 -5.67
N ASP A 116 12.64 0.09 -6.15
CA ASP A 116 13.46 0.15 -7.37
C ASP A 116 12.72 -0.43 -8.60
N ASN A 117 11.43 -0.09 -8.75
CA ASN A 117 10.63 -0.42 -9.94
C ASN A 117 10.33 0.89 -10.69
N ASP A 118 11.23 1.28 -11.60
CA ASP A 118 11.28 2.61 -12.22
C ASP A 118 10.02 2.96 -13.04
N GLU A 119 9.32 1.96 -13.58
CA GLU A 119 8.12 2.13 -14.39
C GLU A 119 6.81 1.87 -13.61
N LEU A 120 6.89 1.56 -12.31
CA LEU A 120 5.72 1.30 -11.48
C LEU A 120 4.91 2.59 -11.31
N VAL A 121 3.65 2.58 -11.74
CA VAL A 121 2.74 3.74 -11.71
C VAL A 121 1.77 3.69 -10.54
N ASP A 122 1.34 2.48 -10.17
CA ASP A 122 0.43 2.21 -9.07
C ASP A 122 0.71 0.80 -8.51
N ILE A 123 0.00 0.41 -7.44
CA ILE A 123 0.05 -0.93 -6.85
C ILE A 123 -1.29 -1.66 -6.96
N GLU A 124 -2.09 -1.33 -7.98
CA GLU A 124 -3.31 -2.09 -8.28
C GLU A 124 -2.96 -3.58 -8.42
N GLY A 125 -3.83 -4.44 -7.91
CA GLY A 125 -3.56 -5.86 -7.77
C GLY A 125 -3.34 -6.32 -6.33
N LEU A 126 -3.06 -5.42 -5.37
CA LEU A 126 -3.00 -5.77 -3.94
C LEU A 126 -4.30 -5.52 -3.16
N SER A 127 -5.42 -5.32 -3.87
CA SER A 127 -6.68 -4.84 -3.28
C SER A 127 -7.31 -5.79 -2.25
N PHE A 128 -6.88 -7.04 -2.19
CA PHE A 128 -7.29 -8.02 -1.19
C PHE A 128 -6.30 -8.20 -0.04
N LEU A 129 -5.10 -7.64 -0.13
CA LEU A 129 -4.09 -7.74 0.90
C LEU A 129 -4.59 -7.07 2.17
N SER A 130 -4.86 -7.88 3.19
CA SER A 130 -5.55 -7.43 4.40
C SER A 130 -4.63 -7.35 5.62
N ALA A 131 -3.52 -8.07 5.60
CA ALA A 131 -2.57 -8.14 6.70
C ALA A 131 -1.15 -8.39 6.20
N ILE A 132 -0.20 -7.69 6.82
CA ILE A 132 1.25 -7.91 6.68
C ILE A 132 1.78 -8.21 8.09
N GLY A 133 2.33 -9.41 8.29
CA GLY A 133 2.81 -9.84 9.61
C GLY A 133 4.10 -9.13 10.03
N GLY A 134 4.94 -8.76 9.07
CA GLY A 134 6.20 -8.06 9.28
C GLY A 134 6.15 -6.57 8.92
N HIS A 135 7.19 -6.11 8.24
CA HIS A 135 7.37 -4.74 7.76
C HIS A 135 6.67 -4.51 6.42
N PHE A 136 6.16 -3.31 6.20
CA PHE A 136 5.68 -2.83 4.91
C PHE A 136 6.57 -1.68 4.44
N SER A 137 7.16 -1.80 3.25
CA SER A 137 8.05 -0.77 2.69
C SER A 137 7.76 -0.56 1.21
N VAL A 138 7.47 0.69 0.82
CA VAL A 138 7.36 1.13 -0.58
C VAL A 138 8.34 2.27 -0.80
N SER A 139 9.40 2.03 -1.58
CA SER A 139 10.45 3.04 -1.74
C SER A 139 11.14 3.06 -3.08
N HIS A 140 11.61 4.22 -3.54
CA HIS A 140 12.38 4.34 -4.79
C HIS A 140 11.60 3.82 -6.01
N ASN A 141 10.30 4.15 -6.10
CA ASN A 141 9.49 3.91 -7.30
C ASN A 141 9.10 5.28 -7.88
N ASP A 142 9.98 5.85 -8.70
CA ASP A 142 9.92 7.27 -9.09
C ASP A 142 8.67 7.67 -9.89
N LYS A 143 8.02 6.71 -10.56
CA LYS A 143 6.76 6.92 -11.30
C LYS A 143 5.51 6.54 -10.52
N LEU A 144 5.65 6.04 -9.30
CA LEU A 144 4.51 5.65 -8.49
C LEU A 144 3.72 6.89 -8.13
N THR A 145 2.47 6.95 -8.57
CA THR A 145 1.59 8.12 -8.40
C THR A 145 0.59 7.93 -7.27
N THR A 146 0.22 6.69 -6.97
CA THR A 146 -0.78 6.32 -5.97
C THR A 146 -0.47 4.96 -5.33
N ILE A 147 -1.01 4.72 -4.14
CA ILE A 147 -1.03 3.41 -3.47
C ILE A 147 -2.44 2.85 -3.24
N ASP A 148 -3.44 3.28 -4.01
CA ASP A 148 -4.87 2.92 -3.87
C ASP A 148 -5.19 1.42 -3.87
N GLY A 149 -4.26 0.61 -4.36
CA GLY A 149 -4.34 -0.85 -4.32
C GLY A 149 -4.34 -1.47 -2.91
N LEU A 150 -4.21 -0.72 -1.81
CA LEU A 150 -4.15 -1.26 -0.44
C LEU A 150 -5.41 -1.08 0.41
N ILE A 151 -6.55 -0.79 -0.22
CA ILE A 151 -7.78 -0.39 0.48
C ILE A 151 -8.27 -1.33 1.61
N LYS A 152 -7.86 -2.60 1.60
CA LYS A 152 -8.21 -3.60 2.64
C LYS A 152 -7.11 -3.85 3.67
N LEU A 153 -5.93 -3.25 3.53
CA LEU A 153 -4.81 -3.46 4.44
C LEU A 153 -5.18 -2.91 5.82
N ASN A 154 -5.48 -3.79 6.77
CA ASN A 154 -5.96 -3.41 8.09
C ASN A 154 -4.81 -3.26 9.10
N ALA A 155 -3.75 -4.03 8.94
CA ALA A 155 -2.67 -4.10 9.94
C ALA A 155 -1.31 -4.40 9.31
N VAL A 156 -0.30 -3.71 9.82
CA VAL A 156 1.12 -4.00 9.61
C VAL A 156 1.73 -4.36 10.97
N GLY A 157 2.24 -5.58 11.12
CA GLY A 157 2.75 -6.08 12.40
C GLY A 157 4.04 -5.39 12.86
N GLY A 158 4.85 -4.90 11.92
CA GLY A 158 6.07 -4.14 12.18
C GLY A 158 5.99 -2.69 11.71
N ASN A 159 7.10 -2.17 11.17
CA ASN A 159 7.17 -0.83 10.61
C ASN A 159 6.43 -0.73 9.27
N ALA A 160 5.75 0.38 9.04
CA ALA A 160 5.22 0.81 7.74
C ALA A 160 6.05 2.01 7.23
N ARG A 161 6.59 1.92 6.02
CA ARG A 161 7.43 2.96 5.42
C ARG A 161 7.04 3.23 3.97
N ILE A 162 6.77 4.48 3.66
CA ILE A 162 6.55 4.97 2.29
C ILE A 162 7.50 6.13 2.06
N ASP A 163 8.53 5.92 1.24
CA ASP A 163 9.54 6.96 1.06
C ASP A 163 10.26 6.97 -0.29
N ASN A 164 10.77 8.13 -0.70
CA ASN A 164 11.48 8.28 -1.96
C ASN A 164 10.65 7.83 -3.17
N ASN A 165 9.34 8.14 -3.20
CA ASN A 165 8.49 7.96 -4.38
C ASN A 165 8.17 9.34 -4.97
N ASN A 166 8.97 9.76 -5.93
CA ASN A 166 9.02 11.17 -6.37
C ASN A 166 7.70 11.70 -6.94
N GLN A 167 6.87 10.85 -7.55
CA GLN A 167 5.59 11.24 -8.15
C GLN A 167 4.37 10.88 -7.29
N LEU A 168 4.56 10.31 -6.09
CA LEU A 168 3.46 9.86 -5.24
C LEU A 168 2.66 11.08 -4.78
N ALA A 169 1.40 11.17 -5.21
CA ALA A 169 0.56 12.34 -5.00
C ALA A 169 -0.38 12.19 -3.79
N ASN A 170 -0.79 10.97 -3.47
CA ASN A 170 -1.68 10.64 -2.36
C ASN A 170 -1.32 9.28 -1.73
N ILE A 171 -1.96 8.96 -0.60
CA ILE A 171 -1.79 7.68 0.11
C ILE A 171 -3.14 7.04 0.47
N ASP A 172 -4.15 7.30 -0.35
CA ASP A 172 -5.57 7.05 -0.07
C ASP A 172 -5.88 5.56 0.05
N GLY A 173 -5.08 4.72 -0.61
CA GLY A 173 -5.08 3.28 -0.42
C GLY A 173 -4.86 2.80 1.02
N LEU A 174 -4.36 3.63 1.93
CA LEU A 174 -4.23 3.28 3.36
C LEU A 174 -5.49 3.54 4.18
N PHE A 175 -6.62 3.89 3.56
CA PHE A 175 -7.89 4.11 4.27
C PHE A 175 -8.27 2.95 5.20
N GLY A 176 -7.99 1.69 4.82
CA GLY A 176 -8.27 0.52 5.66
C GLY A 176 -7.34 0.34 6.87
N LEU A 177 -6.21 1.05 6.94
CA LEU A 177 -5.15 0.79 7.91
C LEU A 177 -5.58 1.20 9.32
N THR A 178 -5.67 0.23 10.22
CA THR A 178 -6.09 0.45 11.61
C THR A 178 -4.94 0.48 12.61
N THR A 179 -3.87 -0.28 12.35
CA THR A 179 -2.75 -0.45 13.29
C THR A 179 -1.42 -0.62 12.55
N VAL A 180 -0.38 0.04 13.09
CA VAL A 180 1.02 -0.22 12.75
C VAL A 180 1.74 -0.61 14.03
N GLY A 181 2.26 -1.84 14.11
CA GLY A 181 2.89 -2.35 15.32
C GLY A 181 4.22 -1.68 15.66
N GLY A 182 4.94 -1.19 14.64
CA GLY A 182 6.20 -0.45 14.76
C GLY A 182 6.07 1.02 14.37
N ASN A 183 7.10 1.54 13.72
CA ASN A 183 7.15 2.91 13.22
C ASN A 183 6.29 3.06 11.97
N PHE A 184 5.56 4.16 11.84
CA PHE A 184 4.94 4.58 10.59
C PHE A 184 5.69 5.80 10.04
N THR A 185 6.33 5.66 8.88
CA THR A 185 7.12 6.72 8.24
C THR A 185 6.61 7.03 6.85
N ILE A 186 6.24 8.29 6.62
CA ILE A 186 5.93 8.86 5.29
C ILE A 186 6.96 9.97 5.06
N ALA A 187 7.96 9.71 4.21
CA ALA A 187 9.04 10.68 4.04
C ALA A 187 9.60 10.77 2.63
N PHE A 188 10.17 11.91 2.26
CA PHE A 188 10.81 12.08 0.94
C PHE A 188 9.88 11.76 -0.25
N ASN A 189 8.58 12.10 -0.14
CA ASN A 189 7.63 12.03 -1.26
C ASN A 189 7.29 13.48 -1.68
N PRO A 190 8.12 14.13 -2.52
CA PRO A 190 8.04 15.56 -2.78
C PRO A 190 6.75 16.01 -3.49
N SER A 191 6.06 15.09 -4.18
CA SER A 191 4.77 15.34 -4.85
C SER A 191 3.54 15.05 -3.97
N LEU A 192 3.70 14.52 -2.76
CA LEU A 192 2.58 14.21 -1.88
C LEU A 192 1.94 15.52 -1.41
N GLU A 193 0.71 15.80 -1.84
CA GLU A 193 0.04 17.08 -1.57
C GLU A 193 -0.82 17.04 -0.31
N LEU A 194 -1.41 15.88 -0.01
CA LEU A 194 -2.38 15.72 1.06
C LEU A 194 -2.27 14.35 1.71
N ILE A 195 -2.55 14.31 3.02
CA ILE A 195 -2.83 13.08 3.77
C ILE A 195 -4.21 13.30 4.37
N GLU A 196 -5.23 12.61 3.85
CA GLU A 196 -6.64 12.70 4.28
C GLU A 196 -7.32 11.33 4.52
N ASP A 197 -6.59 10.23 4.33
CA ASP A 197 -7.19 8.88 4.34
C ASP A 197 -6.58 7.97 5.42
N LEU A 198 -6.23 8.54 6.57
CA LEU A 198 -5.80 7.78 7.75
C LEU A 198 -6.88 7.74 8.83
N SER A 199 -8.14 7.89 8.44
CA SER A 199 -9.27 8.07 9.36
C SER A 199 -9.60 6.81 10.18
N ASN A 200 -9.11 5.63 9.77
CA ASN A 200 -9.22 4.39 10.53
C ASN A 200 -7.98 4.06 11.38
N LEU A 201 -6.86 4.77 11.17
CA LEU A 201 -5.62 4.51 11.90
C LEU A 201 -5.83 4.84 13.37
N SER A 202 -5.73 3.83 14.23
CA SER A 202 -6.06 3.94 15.65
C SER A 202 -4.84 3.97 16.57
N SER A 203 -3.75 3.30 16.16
CA SER A 203 -2.50 3.28 16.91
C SER A 203 -1.27 3.07 16.03
N VAL A 204 -0.18 3.72 16.42
CA VAL A 204 1.18 3.47 15.93
C VAL A 204 2.03 3.07 17.13
N GLY A 205 2.54 1.84 17.15
CA GLY A 205 3.28 1.31 18.30
C GLY A 205 4.64 1.96 18.52
N GLY A 206 5.27 2.43 17.44
CA GLY A 206 6.55 3.15 17.45
C GLY A 206 6.40 4.63 17.11
N ASP A 207 7.36 5.16 16.37
CA ASP A 207 7.38 6.55 15.93
C ASP A 207 6.40 6.77 14.76
N PHE A 208 5.68 7.89 14.78
CA PHE A 208 4.94 8.37 13.62
C PHE A 208 5.68 9.57 13.00
N VAL A 209 6.21 9.40 11.79
CA VAL A 209 7.14 10.32 11.14
C VAL A 209 6.58 10.78 9.80
N ILE A 210 6.36 12.09 9.65
CA ILE A 210 5.96 12.75 8.42
C ILE A 210 7.00 13.82 8.11
N GLU A 211 7.98 13.49 7.26
CA GLU A 211 9.13 14.36 7.00
C GLU A 211 9.49 14.51 5.52
N ASP A 212 9.98 15.69 5.11
CA ASP A 212 10.48 15.92 3.73
C ASP A 212 9.44 15.67 2.61
N ASN A 213 8.15 15.87 2.87
CA ASN A 213 7.10 15.85 1.84
C ASN A 213 6.83 17.30 1.40
N LEU A 214 7.61 17.78 0.43
CA LEU A 214 7.73 19.21 0.14
C LEU A 214 6.43 19.86 -0.36
N ALA A 215 5.57 19.12 -1.07
CA ALA A 215 4.27 19.59 -1.54
C ALA A 215 3.13 19.42 -0.53
N LEU A 216 3.36 18.73 0.60
CA LEU A 216 2.31 18.41 1.56
C LEU A 216 1.73 19.70 2.15
N THR A 217 0.48 20.02 1.83
CA THR A 217 -0.18 21.25 2.28
C THR A 217 -0.94 21.07 3.59
N ALA A 218 -1.47 19.88 3.84
CA ALA A 218 -2.25 19.63 5.04
C ALA A 218 -2.12 18.17 5.51
N LEU A 219 -2.31 17.99 6.82
CA LEU A 219 -2.53 16.70 7.46
C LEU A 219 -3.93 16.73 8.05
N GLU A 220 -4.83 15.98 7.43
CA GLU A 220 -6.26 15.95 7.70
C GLU A 220 -6.70 14.50 7.93
N ASP A 221 -7.88 14.32 8.51
CA ASP A 221 -8.54 13.02 8.68
C ASP A 221 -7.67 11.90 9.27
N VAL A 222 -6.87 12.20 10.29
CA VAL A 222 -6.19 11.24 11.17
C VAL A 222 -6.95 11.12 12.51
N SER A 223 -8.27 11.22 12.43
CA SER A 223 -9.16 11.50 13.55
C SER A 223 -9.36 10.31 14.48
N SER A 224 -9.03 9.09 14.08
CA SER A 224 -9.11 7.90 14.95
C SER A 224 -7.84 7.59 15.73
N LEU A 225 -6.71 8.25 15.42
CA LEU A 225 -5.43 7.94 16.02
C LEU A 225 -5.45 8.36 17.49
N LYS A 226 -5.33 7.39 18.41
CA LYS A 226 -5.42 7.63 19.86
C LYS A 226 -4.08 7.77 20.53
N GLU A 227 -3.11 6.97 20.06
CA GLU A 227 -1.79 6.84 20.67
C GLU A 227 -0.68 6.68 19.63
N VAL A 228 0.46 7.30 19.92
CA VAL A 228 1.75 7.03 19.28
C VAL A 228 2.69 6.54 20.38
N GLY A 229 3.08 5.27 20.35
CA GLY A 229 3.89 4.66 21.41
C GLY A 229 5.33 5.22 21.46
N GLY A 230 5.85 5.70 20.34
CA GLY A 230 7.11 6.39 20.21
C GLY A 230 6.96 7.92 20.17
N SER A 231 7.68 8.53 19.24
CA SER A 231 7.67 9.98 18.99
C SER A 231 6.77 10.33 17.81
N LEU A 232 6.08 11.48 17.89
CA LEU A 232 5.43 12.10 16.73
C LEU A 232 6.38 13.15 16.15
N ARG A 233 6.75 13.00 14.88
CA ARG A 233 7.66 13.90 14.17
C ARG A 233 7.01 14.42 12.89
N ILE A 234 6.77 15.73 12.85
CA ILE A 234 6.23 16.43 11.68
C ILE A 234 7.21 17.53 11.30
N GLY A 235 8.00 17.33 10.25
CA GLY A 235 9.00 18.34 9.91
C GLY A 235 9.54 18.35 8.50
N ARG A 236 10.14 19.47 8.11
CA ARG A 236 10.65 19.69 6.75
C ARG A 236 9.57 19.54 5.66
N ASN A 237 8.30 19.77 5.98
CA ASN A 237 7.21 19.81 5.00
C ASN A 237 6.98 21.28 4.59
N ALA A 238 7.65 21.70 3.51
CA ALA A 238 7.76 23.12 3.14
C ALA A 238 6.43 23.79 2.82
N ALA A 239 5.47 23.02 2.29
CA ALA A 239 4.14 23.50 1.93
C ALA A 239 3.11 23.43 3.07
N LEU A 240 3.41 22.71 4.17
CA LEU A 240 2.43 22.36 5.21
C LEU A 240 1.91 23.62 5.90
N ASP A 241 0.61 23.88 5.76
CA ASP A 241 -0.08 25.04 6.31
C ASP A 241 -0.78 24.70 7.62
N MET A 242 -1.35 23.50 7.74
CA MET A 242 -2.09 23.10 8.94
C MET A 242 -2.06 21.60 9.25
N VAL A 243 -2.18 21.31 10.55
CA VAL A 243 -2.53 19.99 11.10
C VAL A 243 -3.92 20.14 11.70
N GLU A 244 -4.95 19.62 11.03
CA GLU A 244 -6.35 19.96 11.35
C GLU A 244 -7.08 18.87 12.13
N ASP A 245 -7.02 17.61 11.71
CA ASP A 245 -7.82 16.54 12.30
C ASP A 245 -6.99 15.36 12.81
N VAL A 246 -6.31 15.60 13.92
CA VAL A 246 -5.60 14.58 14.73
C VAL A 246 -6.24 14.52 16.12
N SER A 247 -7.54 14.79 16.19
CA SER A 247 -8.23 15.21 17.40
C SER A 247 -8.44 14.10 18.43
N SER A 248 -8.33 12.82 18.07
CA SER A 248 -8.36 11.71 19.04
C SER A 248 -7.00 11.44 19.71
N LEU A 249 -5.92 12.04 19.22
CA LEU A 249 -4.58 11.75 19.74
C LEU A 249 -4.43 12.40 21.11
N THR A 250 -4.35 11.55 22.14
CA THR A 250 -4.28 12.00 23.54
C THR A 250 -2.92 11.73 24.16
N ASP A 251 -2.13 10.84 23.55
CA ASP A 251 -0.95 10.24 24.16
C ASP A 251 0.20 10.04 23.14
N ILE A 252 1.36 10.63 23.45
CA ILE A 252 2.64 10.36 22.77
C ILE A 252 3.60 9.80 23.81
N GLY A 253 4.14 8.62 23.56
CA GLY A 253 4.98 7.88 24.51
C GLY A 253 6.34 8.55 24.75
N GLN A 254 6.92 9.17 23.71
CA GLN A 254 8.21 9.85 23.75
C GLN A 254 8.07 11.33 23.35
N ASP A 255 8.82 11.81 22.36
CA ASP A 255 8.90 13.22 22.01
C ASP A 255 7.79 13.64 21.03
N LEU A 256 7.28 14.87 21.17
CA LEU A 256 6.55 15.56 20.11
C LEU A 256 7.51 16.55 19.46
N SER A 257 7.85 16.35 18.18
CA SER A 257 8.72 17.24 17.41
C SER A 257 8.01 17.79 16.17
N ILE A 258 7.74 19.09 16.17
CA ILE A 258 7.17 19.81 15.01
C ILE A 258 8.17 20.84 14.56
N TYR A 259 8.78 20.67 13.38
CA TYR A 259 9.93 21.49 13.04
C TYR A 259 10.17 21.77 11.56
N SER A 260 10.70 22.95 11.28
CA SER A 260 11.08 23.34 9.91
C SER A 260 9.92 23.23 8.92
N ASN A 261 8.70 23.59 9.36
CA ASN A 261 7.52 23.75 8.50
C ASN A 261 7.25 25.26 8.35
N PRO A 262 7.91 25.95 7.40
CA PRO A 262 7.89 27.41 7.31
C PRO A 262 6.52 28.01 6.99
N ARG A 263 5.59 27.21 6.43
CA ARG A 263 4.22 27.64 6.15
C ARG A 263 3.22 27.32 7.26
N LEU A 264 3.57 26.49 8.23
CA LEU A 264 2.64 25.97 9.23
C LEU A 264 2.06 27.11 10.08
N THR A 265 0.76 27.31 9.99
CA THR A 265 0.01 28.36 10.72
C THR A 265 -0.70 27.81 11.96
N SER A 266 -1.07 26.53 11.96
CA SER A 266 -1.90 25.92 13.00
C SER A 266 -1.55 24.46 13.26
N ILE A 267 -1.59 24.08 14.53
CA ILE A 267 -1.51 22.69 15.02
C ILE A 267 -2.78 22.32 15.82
N ILE A 268 -3.91 22.93 15.50
CA ILE A 268 -5.17 22.79 16.24
C ILE A 268 -5.66 21.34 16.32
N GLY A 269 -5.31 20.49 15.34
CA GLY A 269 -5.61 19.07 15.38
C GLY A 269 -5.02 18.34 16.59
N LEU A 270 -3.99 18.89 17.23
CA LEU A 270 -3.38 18.34 18.44
C LEU A 270 -3.97 18.91 19.74
N ALA A 271 -5.09 19.66 19.70
CA ALA A 271 -5.65 20.34 20.86
C ALA A 271 -6.06 19.40 22.02
N ASN A 272 -6.34 18.13 21.74
CA ASN A 272 -6.71 17.13 22.74
C ASN A 272 -5.52 16.34 23.30
N LEU A 273 -4.30 16.64 22.85
CA LEU A 273 -3.09 15.99 23.33
C LEU A 273 -2.89 16.27 24.81
N SER A 274 -2.95 15.22 25.63
CA SER A 274 -2.90 15.34 27.09
C SER A 274 -1.56 14.94 27.69
N ARG A 275 -0.79 14.09 26.98
CA ARG A 275 0.50 13.59 27.44
C ARG A 275 1.52 13.51 26.31
N VAL A 276 2.70 14.07 26.56
CA VAL A 276 3.96 13.80 25.86
C VAL A 276 4.91 13.24 26.90
N GLY A 277 5.37 11.99 26.72
CA GLY A 277 6.22 11.32 27.70
C GLY A 277 7.65 11.87 27.76
N GLY A 278 8.12 12.43 26.65
CA GLY A 278 9.42 13.07 26.47
C GLY A 278 9.32 14.59 26.34
N ASN A 279 10.03 15.12 25.36
CA ASN A 279 10.17 16.55 25.11
C ASN A 279 9.11 17.05 24.11
N LEU A 280 8.68 18.30 24.33
CA LEU A 280 7.93 19.08 23.35
C LEU A 280 8.89 20.00 22.60
N ASN A 281 9.21 19.65 21.36
CA ASN A 281 10.16 20.36 20.49
C ASN A 281 9.41 21.03 19.32
N ILE A 282 9.13 22.32 19.44
CA ILE A 282 8.51 23.10 18.35
C ILE A 282 9.47 24.22 17.94
N TYR A 283 10.08 24.11 16.77
CA TYR A 283 11.11 25.06 16.30
C TYR A 283 11.12 25.23 14.79
N ASN A 284 11.59 26.38 14.29
CA ASN A 284 11.64 26.68 12.85
C ASN A 284 10.28 26.57 12.13
N ASN A 285 9.18 26.93 12.79
CA ASN A 285 7.85 27.06 12.17
C ASN A 285 7.46 28.54 12.15
N GLU A 286 7.99 29.29 11.19
CA GLU A 286 7.99 30.78 11.21
C GLU A 286 6.59 31.41 11.27
N LYS A 287 5.57 30.73 10.74
CA LYS A 287 4.18 31.19 10.73
C LYS A 287 3.33 30.66 11.90
N LEU A 288 3.87 29.74 12.71
CA LEU A 288 3.13 29.17 13.84
C LEU A 288 3.24 30.13 15.02
N THR A 289 2.22 30.96 15.19
CA THR A 289 2.23 32.04 16.20
C THR A 289 1.52 31.68 17.51
N THR A 290 0.75 30.58 17.52
CA THR A 290 0.01 30.10 18.67
C THR A 290 0.14 28.58 18.78
N LEU A 291 0.27 28.09 20.02
CA LEU A 291 0.04 26.68 20.34
C LEU A 291 -1.43 26.54 20.73
N ALA A 292 -2.08 25.47 20.26
CA ALA A 292 -3.50 25.18 20.48
C ALA A 292 -3.89 25.20 21.97
#